data_AF-A0AAJ6G2I2-F1
#
_entry.id   AF-A0AAJ6G2I2-F1
#
_cell.length_a   1.000
_cell.length_b   1.000
_cell.length_c   1.000
_cell.angle_alpha   90.00
_cell.angle_beta   90.00
_cell.angle_gamma   90.00
#
_symmetry.space_group_name_H-M   'P 1'
#
loop_
_entity.id
_entity.type
_entity.pdbx_description
1 polymer ?
#
loop_
_entity_poly.entity_id
_entity_poly.type
_entity_poly.pdbx_seq_one_letter_code
_entity_poly.pdbx_strand_id
1 'polypeptide(L)' 'MGSQNGAASSTPTGDDDPAADGAVRAAGGSGDLGGDLRRRAEAVEAMPLAERADAFSALHDDLRTRLEQGGAARA' A
#
# COMPACT_ATOMS: atom_id res chain seq x y z
N MET A 1 23.08 -34.90 39.07
CA MET A 1 23.92 -34.37 37.97
C MET A 1 23.14 -34.54 36.68
N GLY A 2 22.94 -33.46 35.92
CA GLY A 2 22.38 -33.52 34.55
C GLY A 2 21.21 -32.57 34.31
N SER A 3 21.50 -31.28 34.20
CA SER A 3 20.60 -30.26 33.63
C SER A 3 20.38 -30.49 32.13
N GLN A 4 19.17 -30.23 31.62
CA GLN A 4 18.96 -29.80 30.24
C GLN A 4 17.67 -29.00 30.09
N ASN A 5 17.82 -27.67 30.15
CA ASN A 5 16.96 -26.71 29.48
C ASN A 5 17.48 -26.55 28.05
N GLY A 6 16.60 -26.54 27.05
CA GLY A 6 16.96 -26.26 25.65
C GLY A 6 15.72 -26.03 24.81
N ALA A 7 15.58 -24.80 24.32
CA ALA A 7 14.43 -24.29 23.58
C ALA A 7 14.16 -25.04 22.26
N ALA A 8 12.88 -25.20 21.94
CA ALA A 8 12.43 -25.29 20.55
C ALA A 8 11.07 -24.58 20.43
N SER A 9 11.13 -23.32 20.01
CA SER A 9 10.03 -22.58 19.42
C SER A 9 9.55 -23.31 18.16
N SER A 10 8.24 -23.54 18.01
CA SER A 10 7.61 -23.76 16.72
C SER A 10 6.14 -23.41 16.85
N THR A 11 5.84 -22.14 16.62
CA THR A 11 4.50 -21.68 16.27
C THR A 11 4.00 -22.47 15.05
N PRO A 12 2.82 -23.11 15.09
CA PRO A 12 2.24 -23.69 13.90
C PRO A 12 1.96 -22.58 12.88
N THR A 13 2.49 -22.80 11.68
CA THR A 13 2.25 -22.09 10.44
C THR A 13 0.76 -21.97 10.11
N GLY A 14 0.36 -20.75 9.72
CA GLY A 14 -0.49 -20.51 8.56
C GLY A 14 -1.94 -21.00 8.62
N ASP A 15 -2.80 -20.17 9.19
CA ASP A 15 -4.14 -19.95 8.63
C ASP A 15 -4.16 -18.52 8.11
N ASP A 16 -3.73 -18.35 6.86
CA ASP A 16 -4.17 -17.26 6.02
C ASP A 16 -5.71 -17.34 5.97
N ASP A 17 -6.38 -16.35 6.55
CA ASP A 17 -7.82 -16.13 6.40
C ASP A 17 -8.03 -15.15 5.22
N PRO A 18 -8.11 -15.57 3.94
CA PRO A 18 -8.50 -14.72 2.84
C PRO A 18 -10.04 -14.64 2.79
N ALA A 19 -10.64 -14.13 3.86
CA ALA A 19 -12.08 -13.87 3.92
C ALA A 19 -12.35 -12.46 4.48
N ALA A 20 -11.58 -11.48 4.02
CA ALA A 20 -11.96 -10.07 4.09
C ALA A 20 -12.34 -9.57 2.68
N ASP A 21 -13.20 -10.32 1.99
CA ASP A 21 -13.89 -9.86 0.79
C ASP A 21 -15.28 -9.34 1.21
N GLY A 22 -15.55 -8.07 0.93
CA GLY A 22 -16.92 -7.55 0.85
C GLY A 22 -17.50 -6.84 2.08
N ALA A 23 -16.95 -5.69 2.47
CA ALA A 23 -17.74 -4.70 3.21
C ALA A 23 -17.28 -3.23 3.07
N VAL A 24 -16.57 -2.84 2.01
CA VAL A 24 -16.40 -1.41 1.72
C VAL A 24 -17.60 -0.96 0.90
N ARG A 25 -18.70 -0.67 1.60
CA ARG A 25 -19.84 0.08 1.04
C ARG A 25 -19.28 1.38 0.50
N ALA A 26 -19.12 1.44 -0.83
CA ALA A 26 -18.52 2.53 -1.54
C ALA A 26 -19.24 3.85 -1.20
N ALA A 27 -18.58 4.68 -0.39
CA ALA A 27 -18.53 6.10 -0.70
C ALA A 27 -17.81 6.20 -2.06
N GLY A 28 -18.60 6.19 -3.14
CA GLY A 28 -18.10 6.26 -4.52
C GLY A 28 -17.28 7.53 -4.69
N GLY A 29 -15.95 7.39 -4.68
CA GLY A 29 -15.02 8.50 -4.83
C GLY A 29 -13.58 8.20 -4.41
N SER A 30 -13.34 7.33 -3.43
CA SER A 30 -11.96 7.07 -2.93
C SER A 30 -11.32 5.78 -3.42
N GLY A 31 -12.10 4.76 -3.82
CA GLY A 31 -11.56 3.47 -4.29
C GLY A 31 -10.87 3.55 -5.66
N ASP A 32 -11.39 4.39 -6.55
CA ASP A 32 -10.85 4.60 -7.91
C ASP A 32 -9.50 5.33 -7.87
N LEU A 33 -9.33 6.27 -6.93
CA LEU A 33 -8.10 7.03 -6.75
C LEU A 33 -6.90 6.15 -6.37
N GLY A 34 -7.13 5.17 -5.49
CA GLY A 34 -6.11 4.19 -5.12
C GLY A 34 -5.73 3.28 -6.30
N GLY A 35 -6.70 2.94 -7.15
CA GLY A 35 -6.46 2.15 -8.36
C GLY A 35 -5.64 2.90 -9.42
N ASP A 36 -5.94 4.17 -9.67
CA ASP A 36 -5.18 5.04 -10.58
C ASP A 36 -3.75 5.29 -10.07
N LEU A 37 -3.59 5.58 -8.78
CA LEU A 37 -2.27 5.77 -8.17
C LEU A 37 -1.40 4.50 -8.28
N ARG A 38 -1.97 3.33 -8.01
CA ARG A 38 -1.27 2.04 -8.14
C ARG A 38 -0.79 1.82 -9.58
N ARG A 39 -1.67 2.01 -10.58
CA ARG A 39 -1.31 1.87 -11.99
C ARG A 39 -0.17 2.81 -12.39
N ARG A 40 -0.18 4.05 -11.91
CA ARG A 40 0.88 5.03 -12.22
C ARG A 40 2.20 4.68 -11.54
N ALA A 41 2.17 4.21 -10.29
CA ALA A 41 3.37 3.73 -9.61
C ALA A 41 4.02 2.54 -10.35
N GLU A 42 3.21 1.57 -10.79
CA GLU A 42 3.69 0.45 -11.62
C GLU A 42 4.34 0.92 -12.93
N ALA A 43 3.79 1.95 -13.57
CA ALA A 43 4.39 2.53 -14.78
C ALA A 43 5.75 3.18 -14.51
N VAL A 44 5.91 3.87 -13.37
CA VAL A 44 7.20 4.45 -12.93
C VAL A 44 8.21 3.33 -12.61
N GLU A 45 7.77 2.24 -11.99
CA GLU A 45 8.59 1.08 -11.70
C GLU A 45 9.03 0.31 -12.95
N ALA A 46 8.42 0.53 -14.10
CA ALA A 46 8.88 -0.01 -15.38
C ALA A 46 9.98 0.85 -16.03
N MET A 47 10.20 2.09 -15.58
CA MET A 47 11.18 3.01 -16.16
C MET A 47 12.62 2.65 -15.76
N PRO A 48 13.64 3.14 -16.51
CA PRO A 48 15.05 3.01 -16.13
C PRO A 48 15.31 3.60 -14.74
N LEU A 49 16.20 2.98 -13.96
CA LEU A 49 16.44 3.38 -12.56
C LEU A 49 16.82 4.86 -12.40
N ALA A 50 17.58 5.41 -13.36
CA ALA A 50 17.98 6.81 -13.38
C ALA A 50 16.80 7.80 -13.45
N GLU A 51 15.68 7.39 -14.05
CA GLU A 51 14.50 8.23 -14.29
C GLU A 51 13.43 8.07 -13.20
N ARG A 52 13.51 7.01 -12.38
CA ARG A 52 12.47 6.68 -11.39
C ARG A 52 12.34 7.74 -10.30
N ALA A 53 13.46 8.31 -9.83
CA ALA A 53 13.44 9.27 -8.74
C ALA A 53 12.64 10.53 -9.11
N ASP A 54 12.86 11.07 -10.30
CA ASP A 54 12.15 12.23 -10.81
C ASP A 54 10.67 11.90 -11.06
N ALA A 55 10.39 10.74 -11.64
CA ALA A 55 9.03 10.29 -11.92
C ALA A 55 8.21 10.00 -10.65
N PHE A 56 8.81 9.44 -9.61
CA PHE A 56 8.16 9.29 -8.30
C PHE A 56 7.93 10.65 -7.63
N SER A 57 8.89 11.58 -7.73
CA SER A 57 8.72 12.93 -7.18
C SER A 57 7.52 13.63 -7.82
N ALA A 58 7.38 13.55 -9.15
CA ALA A 58 6.22 14.08 -9.87
C ALA A 58 4.91 13.41 -9.43
N LEU A 59 4.90 12.08 -9.25
CA LEU A 59 3.72 11.34 -8.78
C LEU A 59 3.28 11.79 -7.37
N HIS A 60 4.25 12.07 -6.48
CA HIS A 60 3.98 12.58 -5.14
C HIS A 60 3.50 14.03 -5.14
N ASP A 61 4.03 14.89 -6.02
CA ASP A 61 3.58 16.27 -6.19
C ASP A 61 2.14 16.35 -6.71
N ASP A 62 1.76 15.47 -7.65
CA ASP A 62 0.39 15.32 -8.14
C ASP A 62 -0.56 14.86 -7.01
N LEU A 63 -0.13 13.89 -6.21
CA LEU A 63 -0.91 13.41 -5.06
C LEU A 63 -1.11 14.52 -4.03
N ARG A 64 -0.04 15.26 -3.69
CA ARG A 64 -0.10 16.41 -2.78
C ARG A 64 -1.07 17.46 -3.30
N THR A 65 -0.94 17.86 -4.57
CA THR A 65 -1.84 18.82 -5.22
C THR A 65 -3.30 18.37 -5.13
N ARG A 66 -3.57 17.09 -5.36
CA ARG A 66 -4.92 16.52 -5.27
C ARG A 66 -5.46 16.52 -3.84
N LEU A 67 -4.62 16.29 -2.85
CA LEU A 67 -5.01 16.34 -1.43
C LEU A 67 -5.28 17.78 -0.97
N GLU A 68 -4.45 18.74 -1.40
CA GLU A 68 -4.66 20.17 -1.17
C GLU A 68 -5.99 20.65 -1.78
N GLN A 69 -6.32 20.19 -3.00
CA GLN A 69 -7.57 20.53 -3.69
C GLN A 69 -8.79 19.78 -3.13
N GLY A 70 -8.65 18.50 -2.77
CA GLY A 70 -9.73 17.66 -2.24
C GLY A 70 -10.05 17.93 -0.77
N GLY A 71 -9.10 18.44 0.02
CA GLY A 71 -9.32 18.90 1.39
C GLY A 71 -10.20 20.14 1.48
N ALA A 72 -10.24 20.98 0.44
CA ALA A 72 -11.10 22.16 0.36
C ALA A 72 -12.59 21.82 0.16
N ALA A 73 -12.91 20.63 -0.36
CA ALA A 73 -14.29 20.16 -0.52
C ALA A 73 -14.88 19.53 0.75
N ARG A 74 -14.06 19.34 1.79
CA ARG A 74 -14.45 18.67 3.05
C ARG A 74 -14.35 19.57 4.29
N ALA A 75 -14.19 20.87 4.11
CA ALA A 75 -14.16 21.89 5.17
C ALA A 75 -15.49 22.67 5.25
#